data_AF-A0A926YNE5-F1
#
_entry.id   AF-A0A926YNE5-F1
#
_cell.length_a   1.000
_cell.length_b   1.000
_cell.length_c   1.000
_cell.angle_alpha   90.00
_cell.angle_beta   90.00
_cell.angle_gamma   90.00
#
_symmetry.space_group_name_H-M   'P 1'
#
loop_
_entity.id
_entity.type
_entity.pdbx_description
1 polymer ?
#
loop_
_entity_poly.entity_id
_entity_poly.type
_entity_poly.pdbx_seq_one_letter_code
_entity_poly.pdbx_strand_id
1 'polypeptide(L)'
;MRKEFRTAQALLCASDEVLQILWEYTEKHTLLVNELFIEVPKHLKFEQWKQKGTVAREAIEKEILPLKQSVRFAGLPSRLYVSAVFITIQAYRAWLKQQSIWLWQLLGHQKWFDTISSGSKLAAETDFSFKQIQARAHEVLEQT
;
A
#
# COMPACT_ATOMS: atom_id res chain seq x y z
N MET A 1 -30.45 -2.96 -35.45
CA MET A 1 -29.78 -4.06 -34.73
C MET A 1 -29.21 -3.49 -33.42
N ARG A 2 -29.94 -3.57 -32.30
CA ARG A 2 -29.45 -3.08 -30.99
C ARG A 2 -28.49 -4.13 -30.43
N LYS A 3 -27.26 -3.74 -30.11
CA LYS A 3 -26.35 -4.55 -29.31
C LYS A 3 -26.91 -4.58 -27.89
N GLU A 4 -27.49 -5.71 -27.51
CA GLU A 4 -27.84 -5.97 -26.12
C GLU A 4 -26.55 -6.16 -25.34
N PHE A 5 -26.25 -5.21 -24.47
CA PHE A 5 -25.23 -5.38 -23.45
C PHE A 5 -25.74 -6.46 -22.50
N ARG A 6 -25.13 -7.65 -22.54
CA ARG A 6 -25.34 -8.69 -21.53
C ARG A 6 -24.70 -8.24 -20.23
N THR A 7 -25.36 -7.34 -19.50
CA THR A 7 -25.14 -7.20 -18.07
C THR A 7 -25.35 -8.58 -17.45
N ALA A 8 -24.53 -8.95 -16.47
CA ALA A 8 -24.69 -10.20 -15.73
C ALA A 8 -26.01 -10.18 -14.93
N GLN A 9 -27.14 -10.32 -15.63
CA GLN A 9 -28.35 -10.88 -15.06
C GLN A 9 -27.99 -12.33 -14.77
N ALA A 10 -27.39 -12.57 -13.61
CA ALA A 10 -27.44 -13.87 -12.98
C ALA A 10 -28.93 -14.14 -12.79
N LEU A 11 -29.51 -14.80 -13.80
CA LEU A 11 -30.84 -15.36 -13.75
C LEU A 11 -30.93 -16.11 -12.41
N LEU A 12 -31.82 -15.62 -11.53
CA LEU A 12 -32.30 -16.25 -10.30
C LEU A 12 -33.04 -17.56 -10.65
N CYS A 13 -32.39 -18.45 -11.39
CA CYS A 13 -32.88 -19.77 -11.79
C CYS A 13 -32.20 -20.89 -11.00
N ALA A 14 -31.39 -20.54 -9.99
CA ALA A 14 -30.79 -21.48 -9.06
C ALA A 14 -31.76 -21.76 -7.90
N SER A 15 -31.76 -22.99 -7.37
CA SER A 15 -32.55 -23.31 -6.18
C SER A 15 -32.06 -22.53 -4.96
N ASP A 16 -32.92 -22.39 -3.94
CA ASP A 16 -32.58 -21.74 -2.68
C ASP A 16 -31.35 -22.38 -2.02
N GLU A 17 -31.16 -23.70 -2.16
CA GLU A 17 -29.98 -24.40 -1.64
C GLU A 17 -28.69 -23.93 -2.32
N VAL A 18 -28.71 -23.75 -3.64
CA VAL A 18 -27.55 -23.25 -4.40
C VAL A 18 -27.25 -21.80 -4.03
N LEU A 19 -28.29 -20.97 -3.85
CA LEU A 19 -28.13 -19.59 -3.41
C LEU A 19 -27.53 -19.52 -1.99
N GLN A 20 -27.97 -20.39 -1.09
CA GLN A 20 -27.41 -20.51 0.26
C GLN A 20 -25.94 -20.90 0.24
N ILE A 21 -25.55 -21.89 -0.57
CA ILE A 21 -24.14 -22.29 -0.71
C ILE A 21 -23.28 -21.14 -1.26
N LEU A 22 -23.79 -20.43 -2.28
CA LEU A 22 -23.10 -19.27 -2.84
C LEU A 22 -22.93 -18.15 -1.82
N TRP A 23 -23.95 -17.94 -0.97
CA TRP A 23 -23.88 -16.98 0.12
C TRP A 23 -22.80 -17.35 1.13
N GLU A 24 -22.78 -18.60 1.60
CA GLU A 24 -21.76 -19.11 2.53
C GLU A 24 -20.34 -18.98 1.95
N TYR A 25 -20.16 -19.26 0.66
CA TYR A 25 -18.87 -19.05 -0.02
C TYR A 25 -18.46 -17.58 -0.06
N THR A 26 -19.41 -16.68 -0.30
CA THR A 26 -19.15 -15.25 -0.36
C THR A 26 -18.76 -14.71 1.02
N GLU A 27 -19.44 -15.15 2.07
CA GLU A 27 -19.12 -14.79 3.46
C GLU A 27 -17.72 -15.29 3.85
N LYS A 28 -17.45 -16.60 3.66
CA LYS A 28 -16.13 -17.18 3.97
C LYS A 28 -15.00 -16.53 3.17
N HIS A 29 -15.22 -16.24 1.89
CA HIS A 29 -14.25 -15.54 1.05
C HIS A 29 -13.97 -14.12 1.57
N THR A 30 -15.01 -13.39 1.98
CA THR A 30 -14.86 -12.04 2.54
C THR A 30 -14.06 -12.08 3.84
N LEU A 31 -14.36 -13.03 4.73
CA LEU A 31 -13.61 -13.23 5.96
C LEU A 31 -12.15 -13.59 5.69
N LEU A 32 -11.88 -14.44 4.69
CA LEU A 32 -10.53 -14.81 4.30
C LEU A 32 -9.71 -13.60 3.81
N VAL A 33 -10.32 -12.72 3.00
CA VAL A 33 -9.69 -11.46 2.56
C VAL A 33 -9.37 -10.56 3.75
N ASN A 34 -10.29 -10.44 4.71
CA ASN A 34 -10.08 -9.64 5.91
C ASN A 34 -8.94 -10.19 6.78
N GLU A 35 -8.86 -11.51 6.97
CA GLU A 35 -7.74 -12.13 7.69
C GLU A 35 -6.41 -11.86 6.98
N LEU A 36 -6.37 -11.93 5.65
CA LEU A 36 -5.17 -11.56 4.90
C LEU A 36 -4.77 -10.09 5.13
N PHE A 37 -5.74 -9.16 5.25
CA PHE A 37 -5.43 -7.78 5.59
C PHE A 37 -4.90 -7.59 7.02
N ILE A 38 -5.19 -8.52 7.92
CA ILE A 38 -4.67 -8.51 9.29
C ILE A 38 -3.28 -9.17 9.37
N GLU A 39 -3.05 -10.25 8.63
CA GLU A 39 -1.80 -11.02 8.69
C GLU A 39 -0.67 -10.38 7.88
N VAL A 40 -0.94 -9.85 6.68
CA VAL A 40 0.10 -9.29 5.80
C VAL A 40 0.95 -8.18 6.46
N PRO A 41 0.39 -7.26 7.26
CA PRO A 41 1.17 -6.24 7.98
C PRO A 41 2.10 -6.80 9.05
N LYS A 42 1.83 -8.01 9.58
CA LYS A 42 2.66 -8.66 10.59
C LYS A 42 3.93 -9.28 10.01
N HIS A 43 4.03 -9.38 8.69
CA HIS A 43 5.19 -9.96 8.03
C HIS A 43 6.45 -9.12 8.26
N LEU A 44 7.58 -9.77 8.57
CA LEU A 44 8.85 -9.11 8.91
C LEU A 44 9.37 -8.13 7.84
N LYS A 45 9.03 -8.39 6.57
CA LYS A 45 9.43 -7.53 5.43
C LYS A 45 8.43 -6.41 5.12
N PHE A 46 7.35 -6.25 5.89
CA PHE A 46 6.30 -5.27 5.60
C PHE A 46 6.83 -3.84 5.56
N GLU A 47 7.71 -3.47 6.49
CA GLU A 47 8.39 -2.16 6.48
C GLU A 47 9.21 -1.93 5.20
N GLN A 48 9.92 -2.96 4.72
CA GLN A 48 10.68 -2.90 3.47
C GLN A 48 9.74 -2.72 2.27
N TRP A 49 8.57 -3.36 2.29
CA TRP A 49 7.56 -3.19 1.25
C TRP A 49 6.97 -1.78 1.23
N LYS A 50 6.77 -1.16 2.40
CA LYS A 50 6.33 0.25 2.48
C LYS A 50 7.35 1.19 1.87
N GLN A 51 8.63 1.01 2.18
CA GLN A 51 9.71 1.81 1.59
C GLN A 51 9.82 1.63 0.07
N LYS A 52 9.70 0.38 -0.40
CA LYS A 52 9.78 0.05 -1.83
C LYS A 52 8.51 0.41 -2.61
N GLY A 53 7.36 0.51 -1.93
CA GLY A 53 6.06 0.76 -2.52
C GLY A 53 5.45 -0.44 -3.27
N THR A 54 5.88 -1.67 -2.98
CA THR A 54 5.37 -2.88 -3.66
C THR A 54 5.52 -4.12 -2.78
N VAL A 55 4.65 -5.12 -3.03
CA VAL A 55 4.67 -6.45 -2.40
C VAL A 55 4.68 -7.54 -3.47
N ALA A 56 5.45 -8.59 -3.23
CA ALA A 56 5.54 -9.75 -4.11
C ALA A 56 4.33 -10.67 -3.91
N ARG A 57 3.82 -11.25 -5.00
CA ARG A 57 2.67 -12.15 -4.96
C ARG A 57 2.96 -13.37 -4.09
N GLU A 58 4.17 -13.90 -4.22
CA GLU A 58 4.68 -15.06 -3.51
C GLU A 58 4.70 -14.84 -1.99
N ALA A 59 4.79 -13.58 -1.52
CA ALA A 59 4.69 -13.28 -0.10
C ALA A 59 3.25 -13.48 0.40
N ILE A 60 2.26 -12.93 -0.31
CA ILE A 60 0.83 -13.09 0.04
C ILE A 60 0.39 -14.56 -0.10
N GLU A 61 0.91 -15.27 -1.10
CA GLU A 61 0.65 -16.70 -1.27
C GLU A 61 1.21 -17.57 -0.15
N LYS A 62 2.24 -17.11 0.57
CA LYS A 62 2.72 -17.80 1.78
C LYS A 62 1.81 -17.54 2.98
N GLU A 63 1.33 -16.31 3.14
CA GLU A 63 0.42 -15.95 4.24
C GLU A 63 -0.93 -16.70 4.17
N ILE A 64 -1.41 -17.02 2.97
CA ILE A 64 -2.68 -17.76 2.82
C ILE A 64 -2.56 -19.26 3.13
N LEU A 65 -1.35 -19.85 3.12
CA LEU A 65 -1.17 -21.30 3.36
C LEU A 65 -1.70 -21.78 4.72
N PRO A 66 -1.36 -21.14 5.87
CA PRO A 66 -1.92 -21.54 7.15
C PRO A 66 -3.45 -21.32 7.20
N LEU A 67 -3.95 -20.27 6.55
CA LEU A 67 -5.39 -19.97 6.50
C LEU A 67 -6.17 -21.04 5.71
N LYS A 68 -5.59 -21.58 4.63
CA LYS A 68 -6.19 -22.69 3.86
C LYS A 68 -6.40 -23.96 4.68
N GLN A 69 -5.53 -24.20 5.66
CA GLN A 69 -5.59 -25.38 6.53
C GLN A 69 -6.57 -25.20 7.70
N SER A 70 -7.06 -23.98 7.93
CA SER A 70 -8.04 -23.70 8.98
C SER A 70 -9.41 -24.25 8.61
N VAL A 71 -10.06 -24.92 9.57
CA VAL A 71 -11.43 -25.42 9.45
C VAL A 71 -12.40 -24.29 9.06
N ARG A 72 -12.12 -23.06 9.51
CA ARG A 72 -12.93 -21.86 9.21
C ARG A 72 -13.06 -21.59 7.70
N PHE A 73 -12.02 -21.88 6.94
CA PHE A 73 -11.96 -21.62 5.49
C PHE A 73 -12.02 -22.90 4.67
N ALA A 74 -12.27 -24.05 5.29
CA ALA A 74 -12.40 -25.32 4.60
C ALA A 74 -13.63 -25.34 3.67
N GLY A 75 -13.51 -26.09 2.57
CA GLY A 75 -14.58 -26.29 1.59
C GLY A 75 -14.77 -25.15 0.58
N LEU A 76 -13.94 -24.10 0.61
CA LEU A 76 -13.95 -23.07 -0.43
C LEU A 76 -13.38 -23.63 -1.75
N PRO A 77 -13.98 -23.30 -2.91
CA PRO A 77 -13.40 -23.59 -4.21
C PRO A 77 -12.01 -22.97 -4.39
N SER A 78 -11.08 -23.67 -5.03
CA SER A 78 -9.70 -23.21 -5.25
C SER A 78 -9.61 -21.79 -5.84
N ARG A 79 -10.52 -21.45 -6.74
CA ARG A 79 -10.64 -20.12 -7.36
C ARG A 79 -10.86 -18.98 -6.36
N LEU A 80 -11.54 -19.23 -5.25
CA LEU A 80 -11.80 -18.21 -4.23
C LEU A 80 -10.54 -17.89 -3.43
N TYR A 81 -9.66 -18.86 -3.18
CA TYR A 81 -8.35 -18.55 -2.59
C TYR A 81 -7.47 -17.72 -3.54
N VAL A 82 -7.49 -18.04 -4.84
CA VAL A 82 -6.74 -17.26 -5.84
C VAL A 82 -7.29 -15.84 -5.92
N SER A 83 -8.62 -15.69 -5.90
CA SER A 83 -9.31 -14.40 -5.83
C SER A 83 -8.92 -13.61 -4.59
N ALA A 84 -8.90 -14.25 -3.42
CA ALA A 84 -8.51 -13.60 -2.16
C ALA A 84 -7.07 -13.05 -2.23
N VAL A 85 -6.12 -13.87 -2.68
CA VAL A 85 -4.74 -13.43 -2.92
C VAL A 85 -4.68 -12.24 -3.87
N PHE A 86 -5.41 -12.30 -4.99
CA PHE A 86 -5.43 -11.23 -5.98
C PHE A 86 -5.97 -9.92 -5.41
N ILE A 87 -7.12 -9.95 -4.72
CA ILE A 87 -7.73 -8.78 -4.08
C ILE A 87 -6.74 -8.15 -3.08
N THR A 88 -6.15 -8.98 -2.22
CA THR A 88 -5.19 -8.53 -1.22
C THR A 88 -3.96 -7.88 -1.87
N ILE A 89 -3.40 -8.48 -2.92
CA ILE A 89 -2.25 -7.91 -3.65
C ILE A 89 -2.59 -6.55 -4.25
N GLN A 90 -3.76 -6.43 -4.90
CA GLN A 90 -4.13 -5.19 -5.56
C GLN A 90 -4.38 -4.07 -4.56
N ALA A 91 -5.03 -4.37 -3.43
CA ALA A 91 -5.22 -3.42 -2.34
C ALA A 91 -3.86 -2.95 -1.76
N TYR A 92 -2.96 -3.87 -1.43
CA TYR A 92 -1.64 -3.50 -0.91
C TYR A 92 -0.77 -2.80 -1.94
N ARG A 93 -0.83 -3.16 -3.23
CA ARG A 93 -0.09 -2.42 -4.27
C ARG A 93 -0.49 -0.96 -4.32
N ALA A 94 -1.79 -0.69 -4.33
CA ALA A 94 -2.30 0.69 -4.32
C ALA A 94 -1.87 1.43 -3.05
N TRP A 95 -2.06 0.80 -1.89
CA TRP A 95 -1.73 1.41 -0.60
C TRP A 95 -0.22 1.63 -0.42
N LEU A 96 0.61 0.61 -0.67
CA LEU A 96 2.07 0.69 -0.53
C LEU A 96 2.66 1.74 -1.48
N LYS A 97 2.14 1.83 -2.71
CA LYS A 97 2.58 2.88 -3.64
C LYS A 97 2.36 4.26 -3.02
N GLN A 98 1.18 4.51 -2.44
CA GLN A 98 0.88 5.76 -1.76
C GLN A 98 1.79 6.00 -0.55
N GLN A 99 2.00 4.99 0.30
CA GLN A 99 2.89 5.09 1.46
C GLN A 99 4.31 5.45 1.08
N SER A 100 4.84 4.85 0.00
CA SER A 100 6.19 5.17 -0.47
C SER A 100 6.31 6.64 -0.87
N ILE A 101 5.31 7.19 -1.56
CA ILE A 101 5.29 8.60 -1.98
C ILE A 101 5.29 9.52 -0.76
N TRP A 102 4.44 9.23 0.23
CA TRP A 102 4.39 10.01 1.46
C TRP A 102 5.71 9.95 2.24
N LEU A 103 6.34 8.78 2.32
CA LEU A 103 7.64 8.66 2.96
C LEU A 103 8.70 9.51 2.26
N TRP A 104 8.73 9.51 0.92
CA TRP A 104 9.64 10.34 0.14
C TRP A 104 9.40 11.84 0.35
N GLN A 105 8.14 12.26 0.38
CA GLN A 105 7.77 13.66 0.65
C GLN A 105 8.20 14.08 2.06
N LEU A 106 7.94 13.25 3.06
CA LEU A 106 8.33 13.50 4.44
C LEU A 106 9.85 13.64 4.58
N LEU A 107 10.62 12.72 3.98
CA LEU A 107 12.08 12.79 3.99
C LEU A 107 12.61 14.04 3.26
N GLY A 108 11.95 14.46 2.17
CA GLY A 108 12.27 15.70 1.47
C GLY A 108 12.04 16.92 2.34
N HIS A 109 10.88 17.01 2.99
CA HIS A 109 10.55 18.10 3.92
C HIS A 109 11.51 18.15 5.11
N GLN A 110 11.85 16.99 5.68
CA GLN A 110 12.81 16.91 6.78
C GLN A 110 14.19 17.43 6.35
N LYS A 111 14.71 16.97 5.21
CA LYS A 111 16.00 17.46 4.69
C LYS A 111 16.01 18.97 4.44
N TRP A 112 14.91 19.49 3.89
CA TRP A 112 14.78 20.92 3.64
C TRP A 112 14.74 21.73 4.95
N PHE A 113 13.97 21.25 5.92
CA PHE A 113 13.90 21.82 7.26
C PHE A 113 15.27 21.80 7.97
N ASP A 114 15.99 20.67 7.89
CA ASP A 114 17.33 20.52 8.48
C ASP A 114 18.33 21.50 7.84
N THR A 115 18.22 21.70 6.52
CA THR A 115 19.07 22.65 5.78
C THR A 115 18.84 24.08 6.27
N ILE A 116 17.58 24.52 6.37
CA ILE A 116 17.26 25.88 6.85
C ILE A 116 17.65 26.06 8.31
N SER A 117 17.36 25.05 9.14
CA SER A 117 17.71 25.07 10.57
C SER A 117 19.22 25.11 10.80
N SER A 118 20.00 24.46 9.93
CA SER A 118 21.46 24.56 9.98
C SER A 118 21.95 25.96 9.61
N GLY A 119 21.36 26.60 8.60
CA GLY A 119 21.69 27.96 8.21
C GLY A 119 21.34 29.00 9.29
N SER A 120 20.21 28.83 9.97
CA SER A 120 19.83 29.73 11.08
C SER A 120 20.70 29.54 12.32
N LYS A 121 21.10 28.29 12.64
CA LYS A 121 22.08 28.01 13.70
C LYS A 121 23.46 28.59 13.37
N LEU A 122 23.92 28.42 12.14
CA LEU A 122 25.19 29.00 11.67
C LEU A 122 25.17 30.53 11.81
N ALA A 123 24.07 31.19 11.43
CA ALA A 123 23.90 32.64 11.59
C ALA A 123 23.79 33.09 13.06
N ALA A 124 23.44 32.20 13.99
CA ALA A 124 23.42 32.49 15.43
C ALA A 124 24.78 32.26 16.10
N GLU A 125 25.63 31.39 15.55
CA GLU A 125 26.99 31.11 16.04
C GLU A 125 28.04 32.07 15.44
N THR A 126 27.71 32.78 14.35
CA THR A 126 28.57 33.79 13.74
C THR A 126 28.06 35.20 14.00
N ASP A 127 28.95 36.16 14.28
CA ASP A 127 28.62 37.60 14.36
C ASP A 127 28.16 38.19 13.01
N PHE A 128 28.17 37.39 11.94
CA PHE A 128 27.74 37.79 10.62
C PHE A 128 26.22 37.62 10.46
N SER A 129 25.55 38.71 10.16
CA SER A 129 24.14 38.66 9.76
C SER A 129 23.97 37.94 8.43
N PHE A 130 22.82 37.29 8.23
CA PHE A 130 22.48 36.61 6.98
C PHE A 130 22.69 37.48 5.73
N LYS A 131 22.41 38.80 5.81
CA LYS A 131 22.65 39.76 4.72
C LYS A 131 24.13 39.91 4.36
N GLN A 132 25.03 39.86 5.35
CA GLN A 132 26.48 39.96 5.11
C GLN A 132 27.00 38.70 4.43
N ILE A 133 26.52 37.52 4.84
CA ILE A 133 26.85 36.25 4.20
C ILE A 133 26.34 36.24 2.74
N GLN A 134 25.11 36.70 2.51
CA GLN A 134 24.51 36.77 1.18
C GLN A 134 25.24 37.75 0.26
N ALA A 135 25.63 38.93 0.76
CA ALA A 135 26.41 39.91 0.01
C ALA A 135 27.77 39.34 -0.39
N ARG A 136 28.48 38.66 0.52
CA ARG A 136 29.79 38.08 0.23
C ARG A 136 29.70 36.90 -0.75
N ALA A 137 28.64 36.09 -0.67
CA ALA A 137 28.39 35.03 -1.64
C ALA A 137 28.13 35.59 -3.04
N HIS A 138 27.41 36.71 -3.16
CA HIS A 138 27.21 37.40 -4.43
C HIS A 138 28.51 37.94 -5.00
N GLU A 139 29.36 38.56 -4.18
CA GLU A 139 30.68 39.05 -4.61
C GLU A 139 31.58 37.91 -5.12
N VAL A 140 31.56 36.74 -4.48
CA VAL A 140 32.33 35.56 -4.93
C VAL A 140 31.77 35.02 -6.24
N LEU A 141 30.45 34.96 -6.40
CA LEU A 141 29.80 34.52 -7.64
C LEU A 141 30.05 35.45 -8.83
N GLU A 142 30.19 36.75 -8.60
CA GLU A 142 30.51 37.73 -9.65
C GLU A 142 32.01 37.79 -9.99
N GLN A 143 32.87 37.20 -9.16
CA GLN A 143 34.31 37.06 -9.41
C GLN A 143 34.68 35.76 -10.15
N THR A 144 33.70 34.93 -10.50
CA THR A 144 33.88 33.69 -11.28
C THR A 144 33.26 33.84 -12.66
#